data_AF-A0A6G2X9T3-F1
#
_entry.id   AF-A0A6G2X9T3-F1
#
_cell.length_a   1.000
_cell.length_b   1.000
_cell.length_c   1.000
_cell.angle_alpha   90.00
_cell.angle_beta   90.00
_cell.angle_gamma   90.00
#
_symmetry.space_group_name_H-M   'P 1'
#
loop_
_entity.id
_entity.type
_entity.pdbx_description
1 polymer ?
#
loop_
_entity_poly.entity_id
_entity_poly.type
_entity_poly.pdbx_seq_one_letter_code
_entity_poly.pdbx_strand_id
1 'polypeptide(L)'
;MEFQISTDYAHLFADAVAAFCRGRADTVWLAERRDAFNELWLTFRDADASTVAVSREAGVLMYHIWGSPWAWRDEATQQQVRAEIRPQWHRQMVSHPASSR
;
A
#
# COMPACT_ATOMS: atom_id res chain seq x y z
N MET A 1 3.21 -14.98 1.43
CA MET A 1 3.67 -14.20 2.60
C MET A 1 2.85 -12.94 2.63
N GLU A 2 2.12 -12.73 3.72
CA GLU A 2 1.09 -11.70 3.85
C GLU A 2 1.24 -11.01 5.21
N PHE A 3 0.95 -9.71 5.27
CA PHE A 3 0.88 -8.96 6.53
C PHE A 3 -0.51 -8.36 6.72
N GLN A 4 -0.92 -8.18 7.96
CA GLN A 4 -2.26 -7.68 8.30
C GLN A 4 -2.18 -6.19 8.62
N ILE A 5 -3.15 -5.42 8.15
CA ILE A 5 -3.38 -4.03 8.55
C ILE A 5 -4.81 -3.84 9.03
N SER A 6 -5.09 -2.83 9.86
CA SER A 6 -6.47 -2.49 10.19
C SER A 6 -7.21 -1.92 8.97
N THR A 7 -8.53 -2.04 8.98
CA THR A 7 -9.39 -1.50 7.92
C THR A 7 -9.30 0.01 7.81
N ASP A 8 -9.15 0.72 8.94
CA ASP A 8 -8.91 2.17 8.93
C ASP A 8 -7.67 2.54 8.09
N TYR A 9 -6.57 1.79 8.26
CA TYR A 9 -5.37 2.00 7.44
C TYR A 9 -5.58 1.59 5.98
N ALA A 10 -6.34 0.53 5.73
CA ALA A 10 -6.69 0.14 4.37
C ALA A 10 -7.45 1.28 3.65
N HIS A 11 -8.47 1.87 4.27
CA HIS A 11 -9.21 2.99 3.67
C HIS A 11 -8.32 4.21 3.41
N LEU A 12 -7.43 4.58 4.35
CA LEU A 12 -6.44 5.63 4.12
C LEU A 12 -5.52 5.32 2.92
N PHE A 13 -5.15 4.05 2.74
CA PHE A 13 -4.40 3.63 1.56
C PHE A 13 -5.21 3.69 0.27
N ALA A 14 -6.48 3.31 0.30
CA ALA A 14 -7.35 3.37 -0.88
C ALA A 14 -7.42 4.80 -1.42
N ASP A 15 -7.61 5.78 -0.53
CA ASP A 15 -7.59 7.20 -0.89
C ASP A 15 -6.25 7.60 -1.50
N ALA A 16 -5.14 7.17 -0.90
CA ALA A 16 -3.80 7.48 -1.38
C ALA A 16 -3.48 6.81 -2.74
N VAL A 17 -3.94 5.57 -2.97
CA VAL A 17 -3.81 4.88 -4.25
C VAL A 17 -4.60 5.62 -5.34
N ALA A 18 -5.82 6.05 -5.04
CA ALA A 18 -6.64 6.80 -6.00
C ALA A 18 -5.99 8.15 -6.36
N ALA A 19 -5.46 8.88 -5.38
CA ALA A 19 -4.71 10.12 -5.62
C ALA A 19 -3.44 9.87 -6.44
N PHE A 20 -2.69 8.82 -6.10
CA PHE A 20 -1.48 8.43 -6.80
C PHE A 20 -1.74 8.11 -8.28
N CYS A 21 -2.78 7.32 -8.56
CA CYS A 21 -3.15 6.94 -9.92
C CYS A 21 -3.60 8.15 -10.74
N ARG A 22 -4.37 9.09 -10.15
CA ARG A 22 -4.74 10.34 -10.82
C ARG A 22 -3.52 11.21 -11.15
N GLY A 23 -2.57 11.33 -10.23
CA GLY A 23 -1.36 12.13 -10.44
C GLY A 23 -0.37 11.54 -11.45
N ARG A 24 -0.53 10.26 -11.84
CA ARG A 24 0.35 9.55 -12.78
C ARG A 24 -0.39 8.90 -13.96
N ALA A 25 -1.62 9.34 -14.22
CA ALA A 25 -2.50 8.76 -15.23
C ALA A 25 -1.82 8.60 -16.61
N ASP A 26 -0.94 9.54 -16.95
CA ASP A 26 -0.27 9.63 -18.26
C ASP A 26 1.09 8.92 -18.31
N THR A 27 1.50 8.23 -17.23
CA THR A 27 2.79 7.54 -17.19
C THR A 27 2.68 6.13 -17.76
N VAL A 28 3.60 5.77 -18.68
CA VAL A 28 3.72 4.40 -19.22
C VAL A 28 3.85 3.37 -18.09
N TRP A 29 4.63 3.72 -17.06
CA TRP A 29 4.82 2.88 -15.87
C TRP A 29 3.51 2.53 -15.15
N LEU A 30 2.58 3.49 -15.03
CA LEU A 30 1.27 3.24 -14.43
C LEU A 30 0.37 2.44 -15.37
N ALA A 31 0.43 2.69 -16.69
CA ALA A 31 -0.35 1.93 -17.66
C ALA A 31 -0.06 0.42 -17.57
N GLU A 32 1.20 0.02 -17.43
CA GLU A 32 1.62 -1.38 -17.25
C GLU A 32 1.13 -2.02 -15.94
N ARG A 33 0.81 -1.21 -14.92
CA ARG A 33 0.47 -1.67 -13.56
C ARG A 33 -0.96 -1.30 -13.16
N ARG A 34 -1.75 -0.83 -14.12
CA ARG A 34 -3.07 -0.24 -13.87
C ARG A 34 -4.00 -1.24 -13.17
N ASP A 35 -4.00 -2.48 -13.64
CA ASP A 35 -4.85 -3.53 -13.08
C ASP A 35 -4.46 -3.85 -11.64
N ALA A 36 -3.16 -3.96 -11.35
CA ALA A 36 -2.66 -4.24 -10.01
C ALA A 36 -2.95 -3.09 -9.02
N PHE A 37 -2.84 -1.83 -9.47
CA PHE A 37 -3.25 -0.68 -8.66
C PHE A 37 -4.77 -0.59 -8.46
N ASN A 38 -5.56 -0.96 -9.48
CA ASN A 38 -7.01 -0.99 -9.38
C ASN A 38 -7.47 -2.09 -8.41
N GLU A 39 -6.87 -3.27 -8.45
CA GLU A 39 -7.14 -4.36 -7.50
C GLU A 39 -6.76 -3.97 -6.07
N LEU A 40 -5.59 -3.33 -5.87
CA LEU A 40 -5.19 -2.80 -4.58
C LEU A 40 -6.20 -1.77 -4.05
N TRP A 41 -6.64 -0.86 -4.91
CA TRP A 41 -7.64 0.14 -4.56
C TRP A 41 -8.97 -0.49 -4.15
N LEU A 42 -9.50 -1.41 -4.95
CA LEU A 42 -10.77 -2.11 -4.66
C LEU A 42 -10.69 -2.90 -3.35
N THR A 43 -9.61 -3.67 -3.17
CA THR A 43 -9.39 -4.48 -1.96
C THR A 43 -9.41 -3.64 -0.70
N PHE A 44 -8.78 -2.47 -0.75
CA PHE A 44 -8.70 -1.59 0.41
C PHE A 44 -9.96 -0.74 0.61
N ARG A 45 -10.59 -0.26 -0.47
CA ARG A 45 -11.83 0.52 -0.41
C ARG A 45 -12.98 -0.31 0.15
N ASP A 46 -13.10 -1.56 -0.30
CA ASP A 46 -14.22 -2.45 0.04
C ASP A 46 -13.95 -3.31 1.28
N ALA A 47 -12.84 -3.07 1.99
CA ALA A 47 -12.51 -3.76 3.22
C ALA A 47 -13.60 -3.53 4.29
N ASP A 48 -14.24 -4.61 4.73
CA ASP A 48 -15.32 -4.62 5.73
C ASP A 48 -14.98 -5.43 7.00
N ALA A 49 -13.89 -6.21 6.96
CA ALA A 49 -13.38 -6.96 8.10
C ALA A 49 -12.72 -6.04 9.15
N SER A 50 -12.27 -6.59 10.27
CA SER A 50 -11.45 -5.84 11.25
C SER A 50 -10.00 -5.60 10.77
N THR A 51 -9.51 -6.46 9.87
CA THR A 51 -8.17 -6.41 9.30
C THR A 51 -8.16 -6.88 7.85
N VAL A 52 -7.22 -6.37 7.06
CA VAL A 52 -7.01 -6.73 5.66
C VAL A 52 -5.67 -7.46 5.52
N ALA A 53 -5.70 -8.62 4.87
CA ALA A 53 -4.50 -9.33 4.47
C ALA A 53 -3.87 -8.66 3.24
N VAL A 54 -2.60 -8.28 3.36
CA VAL A 54 -1.85 -7.62 2.30
C VAL A 54 -0.81 -8.58 1.76
N SER A 55 -0.97 -8.96 0.49
CA SER A 55 -0.02 -9.81 -0.22
C SER A 55 1.34 -9.12 -0.41
N ARG A 56 2.38 -9.91 -0.71
CA ARG A 56 3.70 -9.35 -1.04
C ARG A 56 3.66 -8.36 -2.21
N GLU A 57 2.87 -8.68 -3.24
CA GLU A 57 2.71 -7.81 -4.42
C GLU A 57 2.04 -6.49 -4.07
N ALA A 58 0.91 -6.54 -3.34
CA ALA A 58 0.25 -5.36 -2.79
C ALA A 58 1.20 -4.53 -1.92
N GLY A 59 2.01 -5.20 -1.09
CA GLY A 59 3.04 -4.57 -0.27
C GLY A 59 4.11 -3.82 -1.06
N VAL A 60 4.50 -4.31 -2.24
CA VAL A 60 5.43 -3.59 -3.14
C VAL A 60 4.76 -2.37 -3.74
N LEU A 61 3.49 -2.47 -4.15
CA LEU A 61 2.73 -1.32 -4.67
C LEU A 61 2.54 -0.24 -3.59
N MET A 62 2.21 -0.63 -2.36
CA MET A 62 2.11 0.28 -1.22
C MET A 62 3.40 1.08 -0.99
N TYR A 63 4.58 0.49 -1.20
CA TYR A 63 5.86 1.19 -1.07
C TYR A 63 5.97 2.40 -2.01
N HIS A 64 5.43 2.30 -3.24
CA HIS A 64 5.37 3.42 -4.18
C HIS A 64 4.43 4.54 -3.73
N ILE A 65 3.38 4.21 -2.98
CA ILE A 65 2.44 5.18 -2.41
C ILE A 65 3.05 5.91 -1.21
N TRP A 66 3.74 5.18 -0.32
CA TRP A 66 4.35 5.77 0.89
C TRP A 66 5.34 6.88 0.58
N GLY A 67 6.17 6.67 -0.44
CA GLY A 67 7.22 7.60 -0.85
C GLY A 67 6.71 8.81 -1.63
N SER A 68 5.40 8.93 -1.87
CA SER A 68 4.81 9.96 -2.74
C SER A 68 4.06 11.01 -1.90
N PRO A 69 4.65 12.18 -1.60
CA PRO A 69 4.04 13.20 -0.72
C PRO A 69 2.68 13.70 -1.22
N TRP A 70 2.49 13.72 -2.54
CA TRP A 70 1.28 14.18 -3.22
C TRP A 70 0.17 13.11 -3.30
N ALA A 71 0.45 11.86 -2.91
CA ALA A 71 -0.58 10.83 -2.81
C ALA A 71 -1.41 10.96 -1.52
N TRP A 72 -0.88 11.63 -0.51
CA TRP A 72 -1.52 11.76 0.80
C TRP A 72 -2.29 13.07 0.90
N ARG A 73 -3.39 13.04 1.67
CA ARG A 73 -4.19 14.24 1.95
C ARG A 73 -3.36 15.32 2.66
N ASP A 74 -2.51 14.88 3.58
CA ASP A 74 -1.64 15.72 4.39
C ASP A 74 -0.44 14.91 4.90
N GLU A 75 0.61 15.62 5.31
CA GLU A 75 1.85 15.04 5.81
C GLU A 75 1.65 14.27 7.12
N ALA A 76 0.74 14.71 8.00
CA ALA A 76 0.51 14.05 9.29
C ALA A 76 -0.03 12.62 9.10
N THR A 77 -1.02 12.47 8.21
CA THR A 77 -1.58 11.17 7.82
C THR A 77 -0.50 10.27 7.21
N GLN A 78 0.33 10.81 6.31
CA GLN A 78 1.44 10.07 5.72
C GLN A 78 2.41 9.56 6.78
N GLN A 79 2.81 10.41 7.73
CA GLN A 79 3.75 10.05 8.78
C GLN A 79 3.17 9.04 9.77
N GLN A 80 1.89 9.17 10.14
CA GLN A 80 1.20 8.20 11.00
C GLN A 80 1.18 6.82 10.34
N VAL A 81 0.66 6.74 9.11
CA VAL A 81 0.58 5.48 8.37
C VAL A 81 1.96 4.87 8.18
N ARG A 82 2.97 5.70 7.87
CA ARG A 82 4.36 5.25 7.73
C ARG A 82 4.93 4.72 9.05
N ALA A 83 4.69 5.40 10.17
CA ALA A 83 5.18 4.98 11.47
C ALA A 83 4.60 3.64 11.90
N GLU A 84 3.32 3.38 11.59
CA GLU A 84 2.63 2.17 12.05
C GLU A 84 2.76 0.99 11.08
N ILE A 85 2.67 1.23 9.78
CA ILE A 85 2.62 0.17 8.77
C ILE A 85 4.02 -0.23 8.29
N ARG A 86 4.94 0.72 8.10
CA ARG A 86 6.27 0.42 7.55
C ARG A 86 7.09 -0.57 8.39
N PRO A 87 7.10 -0.51 9.74
CA PRO A 87 7.80 -1.51 10.55
C PRO A 87 7.22 -2.92 10.41
N GLN A 88 5.90 -3.03 10.24
CA GLN A 88 5.22 -4.31 10.02
C GLN A 88 5.61 -4.89 8.67
N TRP A 89 5.53 -4.08 7.61
CA TRP A 89 5.99 -4.44 6.28
C TRP A 89 7.46 -4.86 6.26
N HIS A 90 8.35 -4.10 6.91
CA HIS A 90 9.79 -4.41 6.88
C HIS A 90 10.08 -5.77 7.54
N ARG A 91 9.48 -6.03 8.72
CA ARG A 91 9.61 -7.33 9.39
C ARG A 91 9.08 -8.49 8.56
N GLN A 92 8.01 -8.26 7.80
CA GLN A 92 7.32 -9.33 7.09
C GLN A 92 7.76 -9.49 5.64
N MET A 93 8.36 -8.48 4.99
CA MET A 93 8.76 -8.53 3.58
C MET A 93 10.26 -8.38 3.33
N VAL A 94 11.00 -7.72 4.23
CA VAL A 94 12.45 -7.49 4.08
C VAL A 94 13.25 -8.42 5.00
N SER A 95 12.75 -8.70 6.21
CA SER A 95 13.40 -9.59 7.16
C SER A 95 13.11 -11.07 6.85
N HIS A 96 13.68 -11.58 5.77
CA HIS A 96 14.06 -12.99 5.62
C HIS A 96 15.46 -13.05 5.00
N PRO A 97 16.54 -13.13 5.80
CA PRO A 97 17.73 -13.79 5.31
C PRO A 97 17.38 -15.27 5.06
N ALA A 98 17.84 -15.79 3.93
CA ALA A 98 17.65 -17.15 3.46
C ALA A 98 17.69 -18.20 4.59
N SER A 99 16.54 -18.76 4.95
CA SER A 99 16.50 -20.12 5.48
C SER A 99 16.43 -21.08 4.29
N SER A 100 17.59 -21.33 3.71
CA SER A 100 17.92 -22.52 2.94
C SER A 100 19.16 -23.06 3.66
N ARG A 101 19.01 -24.08 4.51
CA ARG A 101 19.07 -25.51 4.14
C ARG A 101 20.29 -25.82 3.28
#